data_AF-A0A011P6Q1-F1
#
_entry.id   AF-A0A011P6Q1-F1
#
_cell.length_a   1.000
_cell.length_b   1.000
_cell.length_c   1.000
_cell.angle_alpha   90.00
_cell.angle_beta   90.00
_cell.angle_gamma   90.00
#
_symmetry.space_group_name_H-M   'P 1'
#
loop_
_entity.id
_entity.type
_entity.pdbx_description
1 polymer ?
#
loop_
_entity_poly.entity_id
_entity_poly.type
_entity_poly.pdbx_seq_one_letter_code
_entity_poly.pdbx_strand_id
1 'polypeptide(L)' 'MIGANSRQAIQAEQKRLGFAADGRAGQKLLRALRSPAPGQ' A
#
# COMPACT_ATOMS: atom_id res chain seq x y z
N MET A 1 13.94 8.89 6.01
CA MET A 1 13.93 7.62 5.26
C MET A 1 12.90 6.70 5.92
N ILE A 2 11.94 6.12 5.18
CA ILE A 2 11.00 5.17 5.79
C ILE A 2 11.74 3.86 6.13
N GLY A 3 11.54 3.35 7.35
CA GLY A 3 12.21 2.15 7.86
C GLY A 3 11.77 0.86 7.18
N ALA A 4 12.51 -0.23 7.42
CA ALA A 4 12.24 -1.55 6.81
C ALA A 4 10.82 -2.06 7.09
N ASN A 5 10.33 -1.91 8.32
CA ASN A 5 9.00 -2.39 8.73
C ASN A 5 7.87 -1.72 7.94
N SER A 6 7.97 -0.41 7.73
CA SER A 6 6.99 0.32 6.94
C SER A 6 7.01 -0.09 5.47
N ARG A 7 8.19 -0.38 4.89
CA ARG A 7 8.25 -0.92 3.52
C ARG A 7 7.57 -2.28 3.43
N GLN A 8 7.76 -3.16 4.42
CA GLN A 8 7.07 -4.45 4.46
C GLN A 8 5.56 -4.31 4.57
N ALA A 9 5.07 -3.39 5.42
CA ALA A 9 3.64 -3.10 5.53
C ALA A 9 3.07 -2.59 4.19
N ILE A 10 3.79 -1.70 3.51
CA ILE A 10 3.42 -1.19 2.19
C ILE A 10 3.37 -2.34 1.16
N GLN A 11 4.36 -3.23 1.14
CA GLN A 11 4.38 -4.38 0.23
C GLN A 11 3.20 -5.33 0.46
N ALA A 12 2.85 -5.60 1.72
CA ALA A 12 1.71 -6.43 2.06
C ALA A 12 0.41 -5.83 1.52
N GLU A 13 0.23 -4.52 1.70
CA GLU A 13 -0.96 -3.81 1.24
C GLU A 13 -1.02 -3.69 -0.29
N GLN A 14 0.13 -3.45 -0.94
CA GLN A 14 0.24 -3.49 -2.39
C GLN A 14 -0.19 -4.84 -2.94
N LYS A 15 0.26 -5.96 -2.34
CA LYS A 15 -0.17 -7.31 -2.74
C LYS A 15 -1.68 -7.51 -2.54
N ARG A 16 -2.22 -7.09 -1.39
CA ARG A 16 -3.66 -7.18 -1.09
C ARG A 16 -4.51 -6.48 -2.12
N LEU A 17 -4.04 -5.33 -2.63
CA LEU A 17 -4.72 -4.51 -3.62
C LEU A 17 -4.39 -4.87 -5.08
N GLY A 18 -3.56 -5.89 -5.32
CA GLY A 18 -3.13 -6.28 -6.67
C GLY A 18 -2.18 -5.31 -7.36
N PHE A 19 -1.45 -4.50 -6.59
CA PHE A 19 -0.40 -3.61 -7.09
C PHE A 19 0.99 -4.27 -7.06
N ALA A 20 1.92 -3.69 -7.82
CA ALA A 20 3.34 -4.06 -7.73
C ALA A 20 3.87 -3.78 -6.32
N ALA A 21 4.45 -4.80 -5.69
CA ALA A 21 4.90 -4.77 -4.30
C ALA A 21 6.33 -4.21 -4.15
N ASP A 22 6.54 -2.96 -4.58
CA ASP A 22 7.84 -2.29 -4.53
C ASP A 22 8.16 -1.64 -3.16
N GLY A 23 7.21 -1.67 -2.22
CA GLY A 23 7.35 -1.08 -0.89
C GLY A 23 7.32 0.45 -0.88
N ARG A 24 6.83 1.07 -1.95
CA ARG A 24 6.68 2.52 -2.07
C ARG A 24 5.22 2.95 -1.95
N ALA A 25 4.97 3.91 -1.06
CA ALA A 25 3.66 4.53 -0.92
C ALA A 25 3.41 5.58 -2.02
N GLY A 26 3.27 5.13 -3.27
CA GLY A 26 2.93 5.99 -4.40
C GLY A 26 1.51 6.58 -4.28
N GLN A 27 1.24 7.66 -5.01
CA GLN A 27 -0.05 8.36 -4.94
C GLN A 27 -1.25 7.46 -5.28
N LYS A 28 -1.07 6.47 -6.16
CA LYS A 28 -2.09 5.46 -6.48
C LYS A 28 -2.46 4.60 -5.26
N LEU A 29 -1.46 4.10 -4.53
CA LEU A 29 -1.68 3.33 -3.30
C LEU A 29 -2.33 4.21 -2.23
N LEU A 30 -1.80 5.41 -2.01
CA LEU A 30 -2.35 6.35 -1.03
C LEU A 30 -3.81 6.74 -1.32
N ARG A 31 -4.19 6.87 -2.59
CA ARG A 31 -5.59 7.09 -2.99
C ARG A 31 -6.46 5.87 -2.71
N ALA A 32 -5.99 4.67 -3.05
CA ALA A 32 -6.71 3.43 -2.77
C ALA A 32 -6.95 3.21 -1.26
N LEU A 33 -6.00 3.62 -0.41
CA LEU A 33 -6.12 3.53 1.05
C LEU A 33 -7.06 4.59 1.66
N ARG A 34 -7.20 5.74 0.99
CA ARG A 34 -8.10 6.83 1.42
C ARG A 34 -9.55 6.60 1.01
N SER A 35 -9.77 5.86 -0.07
CA SER A 35 -11.11 5.38 -0.42
C SER A 35 -11.51 4.29 0.58
N PRO A 36 -12.71 4.35 1.18
CA PRO A 36 -13.20 3.23 1.97
C PRO A 36 -13.17 2.00 1.07
N ALA A 37 -12.51 0.94 1.54
CA ALA A 37 -12.39 -0.28 0.76
C ALA A 37 -13.79 -0.72 0.31
N PRO A 38 -13.98 -1.10 -0.97
CA PRO A 38 -15.25 -1.68 -1.39
C PRO A 38 -15.42 -3.00 -0.64
N GLY A 39 -16.26 -2.99 0.39
CA GLY A 39 -16.50 -4.14 1.26
C GLY A 39 -16.36 -3.92 2.77
N GLN A 40 -16.32 -2.67 3.26
CA GLN A 40 -16.60 -2.38 4.69
C GLN A 40 -17.99 -1.79 4.86
#